data_AF-A0A193GB65-F1
#
_entry.id   AF-A0A193GB65-F1
#
_cell.length_a   1.000
_cell.length_b   1.000
_cell.length_c   1.000
_cell.angle_alpha   90.00
_cell.angle_beta   90.00
_cell.angle_gamma   90.00
#
_symmetry.space_group_name_H-M   'P 1'
#
loop_
_entity.id
_entity.type
_entity.pdbx_description
1 polymer ?
#
loop_
_entity_poly.entity_id
_entity_poly.type
_entity_poly.pdbx_seq_one_letter_code
_entity_poly.pdbx_strand_id
1 'polypeptide(L)'
;MSDPQIPVSSNGPDLRTLTHVAYGLYALGFLTGGFLGIATLAAVVLVYVKRADAAGTFYAGHFDWLLRTFWWALLWLAISAIATLIFIGWIGVAATVIWVLYRLIKGWLALLEARSPTTYA
;
A
#
# COMPACT_ATOMS: atom_id res chain seq x y z
N MET A 1 17.90 -44.73 -7.00
CA MET A 1 18.78 -43.76 -6.33
C MET A 1 18.00 -42.47 -6.27
N SER A 2 17.40 -42.16 -5.12
CA SER A 2 16.53 -40.98 -4.97
C SER A 2 17.41 -39.85 -4.48
N ASP A 3 17.63 -38.83 -5.31
CA ASP A 3 18.40 -37.66 -4.89
C ASP A 3 17.71 -36.98 -3.70
N PRO A 4 18.46 -36.58 -2.65
CA PRO A 4 17.92 -35.74 -1.60
C PRO A 4 17.45 -34.43 -2.22
N GLN A 5 16.14 -34.19 -2.21
CA GLN A 5 15.58 -32.89 -2.54
C GLN A 5 16.05 -31.92 -1.45
N ILE A 6 17.18 -31.25 -1.65
CA ILE A 6 17.58 -30.13 -0.79
C ILE A 6 16.52 -29.06 -1.00
N PRO A 7 15.70 -28.73 0.01
CA PRO A 7 14.74 -27.65 -0.13
C PRO A 7 15.55 -26.39 -0.42
N VAL A 8 15.43 -25.85 -1.62
CA VAL A 8 15.99 -24.54 -1.95
C VAL A 8 15.18 -23.54 -1.13
N SER A 9 15.62 -23.28 0.09
CA SER A 9 15.11 -22.19 0.91
C SER A 9 15.41 -20.91 0.13
N SER A 10 14.39 -20.30 -0.46
CA SER A 10 14.52 -18.98 -1.08
C SER A 10 14.98 -18.02 0.01
N ASN A 11 16.26 -17.64 0.01
CA ASN A 11 16.91 -16.80 1.03
C ASN A 11 16.42 -15.33 1.02
N GLY A 12 15.22 -15.06 0.50
CA GLY A 12 14.59 -13.75 0.46
C GLY A 12 13.25 -13.76 1.19
N PRO A 13 12.82 -12.62 1.76
CA PRO A 13 11.51 -12.51 2.39
C PRO A 13 10.39 -12.82 1.38
N ASP A 14 9.47 -13.70 1.79
CA ASP A 14 8.31 -14.11 1.00
C ASP A 14 7.48 -12.89 0.55
N LEU A 15 7.00 -12.90 -0.70
CA LEU A 15 6.19 -11.84 -1.29
C LEU A 15 4.92 -11.57 -0.46
N ARG A 16 4.35 -12.60 0.15
CA ARG A 16 3.23 -12.44 1.08
C ARG A 16 3.62 -11.59 2.29
N THR A 17 4.76 -11.89 2.90
CA THR A 17 5.30 -11.15 4.05
C THR A 17 5.62 -9.71 3.66
N LEU A 18 6.28 -9.51 2.52
CA LEU A 18 6.57 -8.18 1.98
C LEU A 18 5.30 -7.36 1.76
N THR A 19 4.23 -7.98 1.25
CA THR A 19 2.97 -7.29 1.00
C THR A 19 2.29 -6.89 2.33
N HIS A 20 2.29 -7.76 3.34
CA HIS A 20 1.78 -7.40 4.69
C HIS A 20 2.59 -6.28 5.32
N VAL A 21 3.92 -6.34 5.22
CA VAL A 21 4.82 -5.30 5.71
C VAL A 21 4.56 -3.97 5.01
N ALA A 22 4.42 -3.97 3.68
CA ALA A 22 4.13 -2.76 2.91
C ALA A 22 2.82 -2.09 3.36
N TYR A 23 1.72 -2.85 3.47
CA TYR A 23 0.48 -2.28 3.98
C TYR A 23 0.59 -1.84 5.45
N GLY A 24 1.34 -2.57 6.29
CA GLY A 24 1.52 -2.25 7.71
C GLY A 24 2.27 -0.94 7.90
N LEU A 25 3.40 -0.74 7.19
CA LEU A 25 4.12 0.53 7.18
C LEU A 25 3.26 1.66 6.63
N TYR A 26 2.49 1.40 5.57
CA TYR A 26 1.58 2.40 5.00
C TYR A 26 0.53 2.83 6.01
N ALA A 27 -0.14 1.87 6.67
CA ALA A 27 -1.15 2.12 7.69
C ALA A 27 -0.56 2.90 8.86
N LEU A 28 0.61 2.51 9.36
CA LEU A 28 1.27 3.16 10.49
C LEU A 28 1.64 4.62 10.18
N GLY A 29 2.22 4.86 9.00
CA GLY A 29 2.57 6.22 8.59
C GLY A 29 1.36 7.12 8.35
N PHE A 30 0.27 6.54 7.87
CA PHE A 30 -0.96 7.30 7.61
C PHE A 30 -1.80 7.55 8.87
N LEU A 31 -1.97 6.54 9.73
CA LEU A 31 -2.75 6.64 10.97
C LEU A 31 -2.13 7.59 12.00
N THR A 32 -0.82 7.77 11.96
CA THR A 32 -0.13 8.77 12.80
C THR A 32 -0.28 10.20 12.27
N GLY A 33 -1.21 10.43 11.33
CA GLY A 33 -1.49 11.77 10.79
C GLY A 33 -0.34 12.31 9.94
N GLY A 34 0.48 11.43 9.35
CA GLY A 34 1.69 11.82 8.62
C GLY A 34 2.88 12.14 9.53
N PHE A 35 2.76 12.03 10.86
CA PHE A 35 3.91 12.15 11.77
C PHE A 35 4.98 11.11 11.47
N LEU A 36 4.56 9.88 11.12
CA LEU A 36 5.42 8.86 10.53
C LEU A 36 5.23 8.77 9.01
N GLY A 37 5.08 9.90 8.32
CA GLY A 37 4.95 9.93 6.85
C GLY A 37 6.13 9.27 6.13
N ILE A 38 7.31 9.26 6.76
CA ILE A 38 8.48 8.50 6.31
C ILE A 38 8.18 6.99 6.23
N ALA A 39 7.37 6.42 7.11
CA ALA A 39 6.96 5.02 7.04
C ALA A 39 6.07 4.75 5.84
N THR A 40 5.13 5.66 5.52
CA THR A 40 4.33 5.58 4.29
C THR A 40 5.20 5.68 3.05
N LEU A 41 6.19 6.59 3.04
CA LEU A 41 7.16 6.69 1.94
C LEU A 41 8.02 5.43 1.82
N ALA A 42 8.49 4.87 2.93
CA ALA A 42 9.26 3.63 2.94
C ALA A 42 8.43 2.46 2.37
N ALA A 43 7.14 2.37 2.68
CA ALA A 43 6.24 1.39 2.06
C ALA A 43 6.14 1.57 0.54
N VAL A 44 5.99 2.80 0.06
CA VAL A 44 5.91 3.10 -1.39
C VAL A 44 7.23 2.77 -2.09
N VAL A 45 8.36 3.11 -1.49
CA VAL A 45 9.69 2.78 -2.02
C VAL A 45 9.89 1.28 -2.07
N LEU A 46 9.56 0.56 -0.99
CA LEU A 46 9.62 -0.91 -0.94
C LEU A 46 8.81 -1.52 -2.08
N VAL A 47 7.60 -1.02 -2.29
CA VAL A 47 6.70 -1.47 -3.36
C VAL A 47 7.29 -1.21 -4.75
N TYR A 48 7.86 -0.03 -5.01
CA TYR A 48 8.52 0.26 -6.30
C TYR A 48 9.71 -0.66 -6.57
N VAL A 49 10.58 -0.85 -5.56
CA VAL A 49 11.78 -1.68 -5.65
C VAL A 49 11.41 -3.14 -5.90
N LYS A 50 10.39 -3.65 -5.20
CA LYS A 50 9.94 -5.04 -5.31
C LYS A 50 8.88 -5.29 -6.37
N ARG A 51 8.50 -4.28 -7.15
CA ARG A 51 7.47 -4.41 -8.18
C ARG A 51 7.83 -5.41 -9.27
N ALA A 52 9.11 -5.48 -9.65
CA ALA A 52 9.59 -6.45 -10.63
C ALA A 52 9.46 -7.89 -10.11
N ASP A 53 9.78 -8.13 -8.83
CA ASP A 53 9.71 -9.44 -8.19
C ASP A 53 8.26 -9.96 -8.07
N ALA A 54 7.28 -9.05 -8.00
CA ALA A 54 5.86 -9.41 -7.95
C ALA A 54 5.20 -9.59 -9.32
N ALA A 55 5.92 -9.33 -10.43
CA ALA A 55 5.37 -9.44 -11.77
C ALA A 55 4.91 -10.88 -12.08
N GLY A 56 3.73 -11.02 -12.69
CA GLY A 56 3.12 -12.33 -12.96
C GLY A 56 2.42 -12.98 -11.77
N THR A 57 2.38 -12.32 -10.60
CA THR A 57 1.64 -12.78 -9.41
C THR A 57 0.46 -11.86 -9.09
N PHE A 58 -0.47 -12.31 -8.25
CA PHE A 58 -1.56 -11.46 -7.76
C PHE A 58 -1.06 -10.32 -6.82
N TYR A 59 0.17 -10.41 -6.29
CA TYR A 59 0.80 -9.37 -5.46
C TYR A 59 1.06 -8.08 -6.25
N ALA A 60 1.31 -8.16 -7.56
CA ALA A 60 1.44 -6.98 -8.42
C ALA A 60 0.21 -6.07 -8.34
N GLY A 61 -0.99 -6.65 -8.22
CA GLY A 61 -2.23 -5.90 -8.05
C GLY A 61 -2.29 -5.13 -6.73
N HIS A 62 -1.74 -5.69 -5.64
CA HIS A 62 -1.65 -5.00 -4.34
C HIS A 62 -0.66 -3.82 -4.39
N PHE A 63 0.46 -4.01 -5.07
CA PHE A 63 1.47 -2.97 -5.25
C PHE A 63 0.89 -1.80 -6.04
N ASP A 64 0.24 -2.07 -7.16
CA ASP A 64 -0.43 -1.04 -7.97
C ASP A 64 -1.56 -0.35 -7.21
N TRP A 65 -2.29 -1.09 -6.37
CA TRP A 65 -3.33 -0.53 -5.49
C TRP A 65 -2.78 0.45 -4.46
N LEU A 66 -1.70 0.08 -3.77
CA LEU A 66 -1.02 0.95 -2.80
C LEU A 66 -0.46 2.21 -3.47
N LEU A 67 0.22 2.03 -4.61
CA LEU A 67 0.77 3.12 -5.43
C LEU A 67 -0.31 4.11 -5.86
N ARG A 68 -1.43 3.63 -6.42
CA ARG A 68 -2.55 4.51 -6.81
C ARG A 68 -3.15 5.23 -5.61
N THR A 69 -3.31 4.52 -4.49
CA THR A 69 -3.85 5.12 -3.25
C THR A 69 -2.96 6.24 -2.76
N PHE A 70 -1.63 6.07 -2.81
CA PHE A 70 -0.66 7.11 -2.45
C PHE A 70 -0.79 8.35 -3.34
N TRP A 71 -0.74 8.17 -4.67
CA TRP A 71 -0.76 9.30 -5.59
C TRP A 71 -2.08 10.08 -5.54
N TRP A 72 -3.21 9.39 -5.44
CA TRP A 72 -4.50 10.04 -5.26
C TRP A 72 -4.62 10.73 -3.90
N ALA A 73 -4.14 10.10 -2.82
CA ALA A 73 -4.13 10.73 -1.51
C ALA A 73 -3.27 11.99 -1.51
N LEU A 74 -2.09 11.95 -2.12
CA LEU A 74 -1.19 13.09 -2.25
C LEU A 74 -1.85 14.22 -3.05
N LEU A 75 -2.53 13.90 -4.15
CA LEU A 75 -3.29 14.88 -4.94
C LEU A 75 -4.41 15.52 -4.12
N TRP A 76 -5.25 14.72 -3.45
CA TRP A 76 -6.35 15.23 -2.64
C TRP A 76 -5.86 16.04 -1.43
N LEU A 77 -4.76 15.64 -0.80
CA LEU A 77 -4.12 16.41 0.27
C LEU A 77 -3.56 17.73 -0.26
N ALA A 78 -2.94 17.75 -1.44
CA ALA A 78 -2.46 18.99 -2.05
C ALA A 78 -3.61 19.96 -2.37
N ILE A 79 -4.70 19.46 -2.96
CA ILE A 79 -5.92 20.25 -3.21
C ILE A 79 -6.49 20.78 -1.90
N SER A 80 -6.58 19.91 -0.88
CA SER A 80 -7.10 20.28 0.43
C SER A 80 -6.21 21.33 1.11
N ALA A 81 -4.89 21.24 0.98
CA ALA A 81 -3.94 22.21 1.51
C ALA A 81 -4.04 23.59 0.84
N ILE A 82 -4.43 23.65 -0.44
CA ILE A 82 -4.76 24.93 -1.10
C ILE A 82 -6.10 25.44 -0.57
N ALA A 83 -7.10 24.56 -0.43
CA ALA A 83 -8.42 24.91 0.09
C ALA A 83 -8.43 25.27 1.59
N THR A 84 -7.41 24.91 2.38
CA THR A 84 -7.30 25.36 3.78
C THR A 84 -6.99 26.85 3.87
N LEU A 85 -6.43 27.48 2.81
CA LEU A 85 -6.25 28.94 2.75
C LEU A 85 -7.57 29.71 2.84
N ILE A 86 -8.67 29.07 2.41
CA ILE A 86 -10.04 29.60 2.52
C ILE A 86 -10.84 28.91 3.64
N PHE A 87 -10.16 28.25 4.59
CA PHE A 87 -10.72 27.51 5.74
C PHE A 87 -11.61 26.29 5.43
N ILE A 88 -11.82 25.92 4.16
CA ILE A 88 -12.69 24.80 3.77
C ILE A 88 -11.90 23.47 3.63
N GLY A 89 -10.58 23.55 3.45
CA GLY A 89 -9.74 22.38 3.15
C GLY A 89 -9.73 21.27 4.20
N TRP A 90 -10.11 21.54 5.45
CA TRP A 90 -10.22 20.54 6.51
C TRP A 90 -11.19 19.40 6.17
N ILE A 91 -12.28 19.70 5.48
CA ILE A 91 -13.24 18.70 5.02
C ILE A 91 -12.59 17.78 3.98
N GLY A 92 -11.81 18.36 3.06
CA GLY A 92 -11.06 17.60 2.06
C GLY A 92 -10.02 16.67 2.67
N VAL A 93 -9.29 17.13 3.70
CA VAL A 93 -8.35 16.28 4.45
C VAL A 93 -9.09 15.11 5.11
N ALA A 94 -10.18 15.37 5.83
CA ALA A 94 -10.97 14.32 6.49
C ALA A 94 -11.54 13.30 5.48
N ALA A 95 -12.08 13.78 4.35
CA ALA A 95 -12.58 12.92 3.28
C ALA A 95 -11.46 12.04 2.70
N THR A 96 -10.27 12.61 2.49
CA THR A 96 -9.10 11.88 2.00
C THR A 96 -8.68 10.78 2.98
N VAL A 97 -8.65 11.09 4.28
CA VAL A 97 -8.30 10.12 5.33
C VAL A 97 -9.26 8.93 5.34
N ILE A 98 -10.57 9.20 5.30
CA ILE A 98 -11.59 8.14 5.26
C ILE A 98 -11.45 7.30 3.98
N TRP A 99 -11.24 7.95 2.83
CA TRP A 99 -11.07 7.27 1.55
C TRP A 99 -9.84 6.36 1.52
N VAL A 100 -8.69 6.83 2.04
CA VAL A 100 -7.46 6.02 2.15
C VAL A 100 -7.67 4.83 3.08
N LEU A 101 -8.29 5.03 4.25
CA LEU A 101 -8.60 3.97 5.20
C LEU A 101 -9.46 2.87 4.56
N TYR A 102 -10.54 3.27 3.89
CA TYR A 102 -11.41 2.36 3.15
C TYR A 102 -10.61 1.53 2.12
N ARG A 103 -9.75 2.18 1.31
CA ARG A 103 -8.93 1.46 0.32
C ARG A 103 -7.89 0.56 0.96
N LEU A 104 -7.31 0.93 2.09
CA LEU A 104 -6.37 0.08 2.83
C LEU A 104 -7.06 -1.18 3.32
N ILE A 105 -8.22 -1.04 3.96
CA ILE A 105 -9.00 -2.17 4.49
C ILE A 105 -9.42 -3.10 3.35
N LYS A 106 -9.97 -2.57 2.24
CA LYS A 106 -10.29 -3.40 1.06
C LYS A 106 -9.08 -4.12 0.50
N GLY A 107 -7.95 -3.44 0.40
CA GLY A 107 -6.71 -4.02 -0.11
C GLY A 107 -6.18 -5.14 0.78
N TRP A 108 -6.21 -4.94 2.10
CA TRP A 108 -5.78 -5.94 3.07
C TRP A 108 -6.71 -7.16 3.11
N LEU A 109 -8.03 -6.95 3.05
CA LEU A 109 -9.00 -8.04 2.98
C LEU A 109 -8.81 -8.89 1.72
N ALA A 110 -8.53 -8.27 0.58
CA ALA A 110 -8.22 -9.00 -0.66
C ALA A 110 -6.95 -9.85 -0.51
N LEU A 111 -5.96 -9.37 0.23
CA LEU A 111 -4.70 -10.10 0.48
C LEU A 111 -4.94 -11.35 1.34
N LEU A 112 -5.80 -11.24 2.36
CA LEU A 112 -6.18 -12.37 3.22
C LEU A 112 -6.89 -13.47 2.43
N GLU A 113 -7.63 -13.08 1.41
CA GLU A 113 -8.39 -13.97 0.53
C GLU A 113 -7.55 -14.45 -0.69
N ALA A 114 -6.26 -14.13 -0.73
CA ALA A 114 -5.34 -14.46 -1.83
C ALA A 114 -5.80 -13.98 -3.22
N ARG A 115 -6.44 -12.80 -3.27
CA ARG A 115 -6.96 -12.17 -4.49
C ARG A 115 -6.32 -10.81 -4.72
N SER A 116 -6.10 -10.43 -5.98
CA SER A 116 -5.76 -9.04 -6.30
C SER A 116 -6.95 -8.10 -6.03
N PRO A 117 -6.73 -6.90 -5.46
CA PRO A 117 -7.81 -5.96 -5.20
C PRO A 117 -8.38 -5.42 -6.51
N THR A 118 -9.70 -5.50 -6.69
CA THR A 118 -10.37 -5.12 -7.93
C THR A 118 -10.40 -3.61 -8.10
N THR A 119 -9.80 -3.12 -9.19
CA THR A 119 -9.74 -1.69 -9.52
C THR A 119 -11.09 -1.14 -10.00
N TYR A 120 -12.04 -2.00 -10.38
CA TYR A 120 -13.32 -1.64 -10.96
C TYR A 120 -14.41 -2.59 -10.42
N ALA A 121 -15.20 -2.11 -9.47
CA ALA A 121 -16.53 -2.65 -9.16
C ALA A 121 -17.45 -1.44 -8.98
#